data_AF-A0AA47MNJ6-F1
#
_entry.id   AF-A0AA47MNJ6-F1
#
_cell.length_a   1.000
_cell.length_b   1.000
_cell.length_c   1.000
_cell.angle_alpha   90.00
_cell.angle_beta   90.00
_cell.angle_gamma   90.00
#
_symmetry.space_group_name_H-M   'P 1'
#
loop_
_entity.id
_entity.type
_entity.pdbx_description
1 polymer ?
#
loop_
_entity_poly.entity_id
_entity_poly.type
_entity_poly.pdbx_seq_one_letter_code
_entity_poly.pdbx_strand_id
1 'polypeptide(L)'
;MTKSILILDEPTSGLDSFTAHNLVHTLFRLAQGNWLVLLSVHQPRSDIFQLLDLVVLLSSGSAVYCGTARDMVPYFTALGHPCPRYCNPSDFYVDLISIDRRSPDQEARCVERARTLAKQFLEKVQESEDHMWSPSGVASTR
;
A
#
# COMPACT_ATOMS: atom_id res chain seq x y z
N MET A 1 -17.62 -14.75 -19.45
CA MET A 1 -16.54 -15.14 -18.53
C MET A 1 -16.85 -14.55 -17.16
N THR A 2 -16.95 -15.38 -16.12
CA THR A 2 -17.19 -14.93 -14.75
C THR A 2 -15.89 -14.36 -14.16
N LYS A 3 -15.93 -13.13 -13.65
CA LYS A 3 -14.82 -12.59 -12.83
C LYS A 3 -14.84 -13.30 -11.48
N SER A 4 -13.72 -13.89 -11.09
CA SER A 4 -13.56 -14.50 -9.76
C SER A 4 -12.87 -13.53 -8.82
N ILE A 5 -13.24 -13.55 -7.54
CA ILE A 5 -12.63 -12.74 -6.49
C ILE A 5 -11.98 -13.68 -5.47
N LEU A 6 -10.72 -13.42 -5.13
CA LEU A 6 -9.96 -14.11 -4.09
C LEU A 6 -9.49 -13.10 -3.07
N ILE A 7 -9.84 -13.33 -1.80
CA ILE A 7 -9.43 -12.49 -0.67
C ILE A 7 -8.62 -13.36 0.29
N LEU A 8 -7.43 -12.91 0.64
CA LEU A 8 -6.47 -13.64 1.47
C LEU A 8 -6.01 -12.75 2.61
N ASP A 9 -6.12 -13.26 3.84
CA ASP A 9 -5.60 -12.56 5.01
C ASP A 9 -4.23 -13.12 5.38
N GLU A 10 -3.21 -12.28 5.29
CA GLU A 10 -1.79 -12.56 5.59
C GLU A 10 -1.28 -13.91 5.05
N PRO A 11 -1.43 -14.21 3.75
CA PRO A 11 -1.13 -15.54 3.20
C PRO A 11 0.36 -15.90 3.25
N THR A 12 1.24 -14.91 3.47
CA THR A 12 2.69 -15.11 3.61
C THR A 12 3.14 -15.35 5.06
N SER A 13 2.23 -15.28 6.03
CA SER A 13 2.57 -15.44 7.45
C SER A 13 3.08 -16.85 7.76
N GLY A 14 4.20 -16.95 8.47
CA GLY A 14 4.84 -18.22 8.82
C GLY A 14 5.58 -18.92 7.69
N LEU A 15 5.62 -18.34 6.48
CA LEU A 15 6.42 -18.85 5.37
C LEU A 15 7.85 -18.31 5.40
N ASP A 16 8.79 -19.10 4.93
CA ASP A 16 10.12 -18.59 4.60
C ASP A 16 10.06 -17.66 3.37
N SER A 17 11.10 -16.86 3.18
CA SER A 17 11.12 -15.84 2.13
C SER A 17 10.93 -16.39 0.72
N PHE A 18 11.45 -17.59 0.43
CA PHE A 18 11.34 -18.18 -0.90
C PHE A 18 9.92 -18.69 -1.16
N THR A 19 9.33 -19.39 -0.19
CA THR A 19 7.95 -19.88 -0.30
C THR A 19 6.95 -18.73 -0.36
N ALA A 20 7.14 -17.68 0.45
CA ALA A 20 6.32 -16.47 0.42
C ALA A 20 6.35 -15.80 -0.97
N HIS A 21 7.55 -15.64 -1.56
CA HIS A 21 7.70 -15.08 -2.90
C HIS A 21 6.94 -15.91 -3.95
N ASN A 22 7.13 -17.23 -3.95
CA ASN A 22 6.48 -18.12 -4.92
C ASN A 22 4.96 -18.12 -4.79
N LEU A 23 4.45 -18.00 -3.56
CA LEU A 23 3.03 -17.85 -3.30
C LEU A 23 2.50 -16.56 -3.94
N VAL A 24 3.11 -15.41 -3.65
CA VAL A 24 2.68 -14.12 -4.21
C VAL A 24 2.82 -14.10 -5.73
N HIS A 25 3.89 -14.67 -6.29
CA HIS A 25 4.04 -14.79 -7.74
C HIS A 25 2.95 -15.66 -8.37
N THR A 26 2.50 -16.72 -7.69
CA THR A 26 1.36 -17.53 -8.14
C THR A 26 0.05 -16.74 -8.11
N LEU A 27 -0.17 -15.96 -7.04
CA LEU A 27 -1.32 -15.05 -6.92
C LEU A 27 -1.33 -13.98 -8.01
N PHE A 28 -0.17 -13.41 -8.33
CA PHE A 28 0.01 -12.49 -9.44
C PHE A 28 -0.40 -13.14 -10.77
N ARG A 29 0.04 -14.38 -11.05
CA ARG A 29 -0.36 -15.12 -12.26
C ARG A 29 -1.86 -15.41 -12.31
N LEU A 30 -2.50 -15.67 -11.16
CA LEU A 30 -3.96 -15.82 -11.09
C LEU A 30 -4.66 -14.51 -11.45
N ALA A 31 -4.18 -13.37 -10.96
CA ALA A 31 -4.74 -12.05 -11.29
C ALA A 31 -4.69 -11.77 -12.80
N GLN A 32 -3.64 -12.21 -13.50
CA GLN A 32 -3.56 -12.16 -14.97
C GLN A 32 -4.63 -13.00 -15.68
N GLY A 33 -5.22 -13.98 -14.99
CA GLY A 33 -6.23 -14.92 -15.50
C GLY A 33 -7.69 -14.53 -15.24
N ASN A 34 -8.03 -13.24 -15.22
CA ASN A 34 -9.36 -12.68 -14.89
C ASN A 34 -9.80 -12.87 -13.43
N TRP A 35 -8.85 -12.93 -12.49
CA TRP A 35 -9.15 -12.90 -11.06
C TRP A 35 -8.86 -11.53 -10.47
N LEU A 36 -9.72 -11.07 -9.56
CA LEU A 36 -9.37 -10.02 -8.61
C LEU A 36 -8.77 -10.68 -7.38
N VAL A 37 -7.50 -10.42 -7.10
CA VAL A 37 -6.82 -10.93 -5.90
C VAL A 37 -6.58 -9.77 -4.95
N LEU A 38 -7.16 -9.86 -3.76
CA LEU A 38 -6.93 -8.94 -2.65
C LEU A 38 -6.18 -9.70 -1.55
N LEU A 39 -5.07 -9.14 -1.08
CA LEU A 39 -4.31 -9.72 0.02
C LEU A 39 -3.82 -8.66 0.99
N SER A 40 -3.80 -8.98 2.28
CA SER A 40 -3.03 -8.24 3.29
C SER A 40 -1.63 -8.85 3.38
N VAL A 41 -0.59 -8.02 3.46
CA VAL A 41 0.80 -8.47 3.64
C VAL A 41 1.45 -7.63 4.72
N HIS A 42 1.91 -8.28 5.79
CA HIS A 42 2.67 -7.62 6.84
C HIS A 42 4.11 -7.40 6.38
N GLN A 43 4.51 -6.14 6.15
CA GLN A 43 5.87 -5.72 5.80
C GLN A 43 6.52 -6.58 4.68
N PRO A 44 6.03 -6.48 3.43
CA PRO A 44 6.56 -7.28 2.33
C PRO A 44 8.01 -6.92 2.06
N ARG A 45 8.82 -7.94 1.76
CA ARG A 45 10.15 -7.73 1.19
C ARG A 45 10.07 -7.03 -0.16
N SER A 46 11.15 -6.35 -0.55
CA SER A 46 11.21 -5.60 -1.81
C SER A 46 10.85 -6.42 -3.06
N ASP A 47 11.22 -7.70 -3.09
CA ASP A 47 10.90 -8.61 -4.20
C ASP A 47 9.41 -8.96 -4.28
N ILE A 48 8.74 -9.09 -3.13
CA ILE A 48 7.28 -9.25 -3.06
C ILE A 48 6.58 -7.95 -3.43
N PHE A 49 7.08 -6.81 -2.92
CA PHE A 49 6.51 -5.50 -3.20
C PHE A 49 6.48 -5.18 -4.70
N GLN A 50 7.50 -5.60 -5.46
CA GLN A 50 7.57 -5.42 -6.91
C GLN A 50 6.50 -6.21 -7.70
N LEU A 51 5.87 -7.23 -7.09
CA LEU A 51 4.82 -8.02 -7.72
C LEU A 51 3.42 -7.41 -7.53
N LEU A 52 3.28 -6.39 -6.69
CA LEU A 52 1.99 -5.78 -6.40
C LEU A 52 1.62 -4.76 -7.47
N ASP A 53 0.45 -4.93 -8.09
CA ASP A 53 -0.07 -3.97 -9.06
C ASP A 53 -0.59 -2.70 -8.34
N LEU A 54 -1.44 -2.91 -7.32
CA LEU A 54 -2.11 -1.88 -6.52
C LEU A 54 -1.79 -2.06 -5.04
N VAL A 55 -1.65 -0.94 -4.33
CA VAL A 55 -1.33 -0.90 -2.90
C VAL A 55 -2.31 0.04 -2.21
N VAL A 56 -2.87 -0.44 -1.11
CA VAL A 56 -3.61 0.38 -0.14
C VAL A 56 -2.83 0.37 1.17
N LEU A 57 -2.44 1.55 1.64
CA LEU A 57 -1.86 1.72 2.96
C LEU A 57 -2.93 2.26 3.91
N LEU A 58 -3.08 1.57 5.04
CA LEU A 58 -4.05 1.91 6.08
C LEU A 58 -3.32 2.28 7.37
N SER A 59 -3.78 3.33 8.02
CA SER A 59 -3.37 3.69 9.38
C SER A 59 -4.59 4.08 10.21
N SER A 60 -4.75 3.47 11.38
CA SER A 60 -5.92 3.67 12.27
C SER A 60 -7.27 3.60 11.57
N GLY A 61 -7.44 2.66 10.64
CA GLY A 61 -8.68 2.45 9.89
C GLY A 61 -8.95 3.47 8.78
N SER A 62 -7.99 4.37 8.49
CA SER A 62 -8.08 5.34 7.39
C SER A 62 -7.05 5.03 6.32
N ALA A 63 -7.43 5.19 5.05
CA ALA A 63 -6.48 5.12 3.94
C ALA A 63 -5.59 6.36 3.92
N VAL A 64 -4.29 6.13 3.85
CA VAL A 64 -3.27 7.18 3.69
C VAL A 64 -2.66 7.15 2.28
N TYR A 65 -2.88 6.06 1.55
CA TYR A 65 -2.56 5.89 0.14
C TYR A 65 -3.41 4.78 -0.47
N CYS A 66 -3.86 4.98 -1.71
CA CYS A 66 -4.43 3.96 -2.60
C CYS A 66 -3.96 4.31 -4.00
N GLY A 67 -3.30 3.38 -4.71
CA GLY A 67 -2.75 3.64 -6.03
C GLY A 67 -1.86 2.50 -6.51
N THR A 68 -1.14 2.70 -7.61
CA THR A 68 -0.19 1.68 -8.08
C THR A 68 1.00 1.56 -7.14
N ALA A 69 1.65 0.38 -7.05
CA ALA A 69 2.84 0.22 -6.22
C ALA A 69 3.98 1.18 -6.66
N ARG A 70 4.09 1.43 -7.98
CA ARG A 70 5.10 2.33 -8.57
C ARG A 70 4.91 3.79 -8.16
N ASP A 71 3.67 4.22 -8.00
CA ASP A 71 3.28 5.61 -7.73
C ASP A 71 3.38 5.98 -6.25
N MET A 72 3.54 4.99 -5.36
CA MET A 72 3.65 5.21 -3.92
C MET A 72 4.83 6.11 -3.54
N VAL A 73 6.00 5.91 -4.17
CA VAL A 73 7.18 6.73 -3.89
C VAL A 73 6.99 8.18 -4.35
N PRO A 74 6.58 8.47 -5.61
CA PRO A 74 6.22 9.82 -6.05
C PRO A 74 5.19 10.50 -5.14
N TYR A 75 4.15 9.77 -4.71
CA TYR A 75 3.11 10.30 -3.83
C TYR A 75 3.66 10.85 -2.51
N PHE A 76 4.35 10.01 -1.73
CA PHE A 76 4.89 10.43 -0.44
C PHE A 76 6.03 11.44 -0.58
N THR A 77 6.80 11.38 -1.68
CA THR A 77 7.81 12.40 -1.97
C THR A 77 7.17 13.78 -2.14
N ALA A 78 6.04 13.87 -2.85
CA ALA A 78 5.30 15.12 -2.99
C ALA A 78 4.71 15.65 -1.66
N LEU A 79 4.53 14.78 -0.67
CA LEU A 79 4.12 15.13 0.69
C LEU A 79 5.30 15.49 1.62
N GLY A 80 6.54 15.51 1.11
CA GLY A 80 7.74 15.82 1.90
C GLY A 80 8.35 14.61 2.61
N HIS A 81 7.97 13.39 2.22
CA HIS A 81 8.47 12.13 2.77
C HIS A 81 9.19 11.30 1.70
N PRO A 82 10.35 11.74 1.17
CA PRO A 82 11.11 10.97 0.19
C PRO A 82 11.64 9.67 0.82
N CYS A 83 11.46 8.55 0.11
CA CYS A 83 12.07 7.28 0.52
C CYS A 83 13.61 7.36 0.38
N PRO A 84 14.38 7.00 1.42
CA PRO A 84 15.84 6.94 1.33
C PRO A 84 16.33 5.97 0.25
N ARG A 85 17.52 6.25 -0.31
CA ARG A 85 18.16 5.31 -1.26
C ARG A 85 18.45 3.98 -0.58
N TYR A 86 18.28 2.89 -1.34
CA TYR A 86 18.50 1.51 -0.87
C TYR A 86 17.58 1.07 0.28
N CYS A 87 16.48 1.79 0.50
CA CYS A 87 15.43 1.40 1.45
C CYS A 87 14.26 0.76 0.71
N ASN A 88 13.61 -0.21 1.35
CA ASN A 88 12.40 -0.81 0.84
C ASN A 88 11.22 0.18 1.02
N PRO A 89 10.56 0.63 -0.06
CA PRO A 89 9.47 1.60 0.05
C PRO A 89 8.32 1.13 0.95
N SER A 90 7.97 -0.17 0.91
CA SER A 90 6.90 -0.70 1.76
C SER A 90 7.24 -0.55 3.23
N ASP A 91 8.45 -0.95 3.64
CA ASP A 91 8.86 -0.89 5.04
C ASP A 91 8.92 0.56 5.51
N PHE A 92 9.53 1.44 4.71
CA PHE A 92 9.64 2.86 5.05
C PHE A 92 8.29 3.53 5.26
N TYR A 93 7.32 3.31 4.37
CA TYR A 93 6.01 3.95 4.50
C TYR A 93 5.09 3.26 5.51
N VAL A 94 5.24 1.95 5.75
CA VAL A 94 4.57 1.28 6.88
C VAL A 94 5.06 1.86 8.20
N ASP A 95 6.37 2.07 8.36
CA ASP A 95 6.93 2.70 9.56
C ASP A 95 6.49 4.16 9.71
N LEU A 96 6.43 4.91 8.60
CA LEU A 96 5.94 6.29 8.58
C LEU A 96 4.49 6.40 9.11
N ILE A 97 3.64 5.43 8.79
CA ILE A 97 2.21 5.50 9.11
C ILE A 97 1.86 4.74 10.41
N SER A 98 2.83 4.02 10.99
CA SER A 98 2.66 3.27 12.23
C SER A 98 2.58 4.19 13.45
N ILE A 99 1.80 3.76 14.44
CA ILE A 99 1.60 4.49 15.70
C ILE A 99 2.42 3.83 16.81
N ASP A 100 3.44 4.53 17.28
CA ASP A 100 4.22 4.11 18.44
C ASP A 100 3.51 4.51 19.74
N ARG A 101 3.14 3.51 20.56
CA ARG A 101 2.42 3.67 21.83
C ARG A 101 3.31 3.59 23.07
N ARG A 102 4.64 3.61 22.91
CA ARG A 102 5.59 3.51 24.03
C ARG A 102 5.54 4.71 24.99
N SER A 103 5.05 5.86 24.52
CA SER A 103 4.81 7.03 25.37
C SER A 103 3.64 7.86 24.82
N PRO A 104 2.86 8.54 25.69
CA PRO A 104 1.72 9.34 25.27
C PRO A 104 2.11 10.46 24.29
N ASP A 105 3.28 11.08 24.46
CA ASP A 105 3.74 12.15 23.56
C ASP A 105 4.05 11.63 22.14
N GLN A 106 4.67 10.45 22.04
CA GLN A 106 4.95 9.81 20.75
C GLN A 106 3.66 9.36 20.07
N GLU A 107 2.75 8.76 20.83
CA GLU A 107 1.45 8.33 20.31
C GLU A 107 0.68 9.50 19.72
N ALA A 108 0.57 10.61 20.47
CA ALA A 108 -0.11 11.82 19.99
C ALA A 108 0.49 12.36 18.68
N ARG A 109 1.83 12.40 18.57
CA ARG A 109 2.52 12.83 17.35
C ARG A 109 2.26 11.90 16.17
N CYS A 110 2.33 10.59 16.38
CA CYS A 110 2.08 9.60 15.33
C CYS A 110 0.63 9.64 14.84
N VAL A 111 -0.33 9.74 15.78
CA VAL A 111 -1.76 9.86 15.46
C VAL A 111 -2.03 11.12 14.65
N GLU A 112 -1.43 12.26 15.03
CA GLU A 112 -1.61 13.51 14.30
C GLU A 112 -1.01 13.44 12.89
N ARG A 113 0.17 12.83 12.74
CA ARG A 113 0.78 12.57 11.44
C ARG A 113 -0.11 11.69 10.56
N ALA A 114 -0.60 10.57 11.09
CA ALA A 114 -1.48 9.65 10.36
C ALA A 114 -2.78 10.33 9.92
N ARG A 115 -3.41 11.13 10.81
CA ARG A 115 -4.59 11.93 10.48
C ARG A 115 -4.32 12.96 9.37
N THR A 116 -3.20 13.65 9.46
CA THR A 116 -2.79 14.63 8.44
C THR A 116 -2.61 13.97 7.08
N LEU A 117 -1.91 12.83 7.02
CA LEU A 117 -1.71 12.07 5.78
C LEU A 117 -3.03 11.54 5.22
N ALA A 118 -3.92 11.02 6.07
CA ALA A 118 -5.24 10.54 5.64
C ALA A 118 -6.08 11.67 5.07
N LYS A 119 -6.07 12.85 5.70
CA LYS A 119 -6.78 14.03 5.18
C LYS A 119 -6.23 14.48 3.82
N GLN A 120 -4.91 14.59 3.70
CA GLN A 120 -4.25 14.96 2.44
C GLN A 120 -4.53 13.94 1.33
N PHE A 121 -4.61 12.65 1.67
CA PHE A 121 -4.98 11.60 0.73
C PHE A 121 -6.40 11.81 0.20
N LEU A 122 -7.38 11.96 1.10
CA LEU A 122 -8.78 12.19 0.74
C LEU A 122 -8.96 13.44 -0.14
N GLU A 123 -8.28 14.55 0.19
CA GLU A 123 -8.30 15.77 -0.62
C GLU A 123 -7.73 15.55 -2.04
N LYS A 124 -6.76 14.66 -2.20
CA LYS A 124 -6.14 14.37 -3.51
C LYS A 124 -6.96 13.42 -4.38
N VAL A 125 -7.81 12.58 -3.79
CA VAL A 125 -8.61 11.58 -4.53
C VAL A 125 -10.10 11.91 -4.60
N GLN A 126 -10.53 13.06 -4.04
CA GLN A 126 -11.94 13.47 -4.01
C GLN A 126 -12.56 13.64 -5.41
N GLU A 127 -11.75 14.01 -6.41
CA GLU A 127 -12.18 14.18 -7.80
C GLU A 127 -11.95 12.92 -8.66
N SER A 128 -11.34 11.88 -8.10
CA SER A 128 -11.08 10.63 -8.83
C SER A 128 -12.27 9.68 -8.70
N GLU A 129 -12.80 9.20 -9.83
CA GLU A 129 -13.91 8.24 -9.86
C GLU A 129 -13.57 6.90 -9.18
N ASP A 130 -12.29 6.50 -9.21
CA ASP A 130 -11.80 5.25 -8.64
C ASP A 130 -11.23 5.42 -7.22
N HIS A 131 -11.21 6.65 -6.68
CA HIS A 131 -10.56 6.99 -5.41
C HIS A 131 -9.09 6.56 -5.29
N MET A 132 -8.39 6.43 -6.42
CA MET A 132 -6.97 6.12 -6.48
C MET A 132 -6.15 7.36 -6.80
N TRP A 133 -4.98 7.45 -6.18
CA TRP A 133 -4.00 8.46 -6.53
C TRP A 133 -3.23 8.06 -7.77
N SER A 134 -3.04 9.02 -8.67
CA SER A 134 -2.16 8.90 -9.83
C SER A 134 -1.36 10.20 -10.03
N PRO A 135 -0.14 10.12 -10.59
CA PRO A 135 0.75 11.28 -10.76
C PRO A 135 0.27 12.28 -11.83
N SER A 136 -0.66 11.85 -12.68
CA SER A 136 -1.32 12.70 -13.68
C SER A 136 -2.77 12.79 -13.23
N GLY A 137 -3.36 13.96 -13.05
CA GLY A 137 -4.79 14.12 -12.74
C GLY A 137 -5.72 13.70 -13.91
N VAL A 138 -5.44 12.56 -14.54
CA VAL A 138 -6.17 11.97 -15.65
C VAL A 138 -6.75 10.68 -15.10
N ALA A 139 -8.05 10.71 -14.87
CA ALA A 139 -8.87 9.53 -14.67
C ALA A 139 -8.44 8.46 -15.67
N SER A 140 -7.99 7.31 -15.17
CA SER A 140 -7.59 6.18 -16.01
C SER A 140 -8.84 5.69 -16.73
N THR A 141 -9.03 6.15 -17.96
CA THR A 141 -10.03 5.60 -18.88
C THR A 141 -9.66 4.15 -19.13
N ARG A 142 -10.41 3.23 -18.52
CA ARG A 142 -10.49 1.83 -18.95
C ARG A 142 -11.73 1.64 -19.79
#